data_AF-A0A945MTF8-F1
#
_entry.id   AF-A0A945MTF8-F1
#
_cell.length_a   1.000
_cell.length_b   1.000
_cell.length_c   1.000
_cell.angle_alpha   90.00
_cell.angle_beta   90.00
_cell.angle_gamma   90.00
#
_symmetry.space_group_name_H-M   'P 1'
#
loop_
_entity.id
_entity.type
_entity.pdbx_description
1 polymer ?
#
loop_
_entity_poly.entity_id
_entity_poly.type
_entity_poly.pdbx_seq_one_letter_code
_entity_poly.pdbx_strand_id
1 'polypeptide(L)'
;MSFYVAAYDTEAVFAWWEPTRSDAAGYDAYLSYEGEPRETFLAGARAVAEAHLGTETPATFFIVAKLLDHCGSELRAILDHPSFDLQCHSYTHPDLIGISADEKNLRYEYLCAHRAQAPNHPPL
;
A
#
# COMPACT_ATOMS: atom_id res chain seq x y z
N MET A 1 -28.17 -9.46 -5.54
CA MET A 1 -27.53 -8.60 -6.56
C MET A 1 -26.04 -8.71 -6.30
N SER A 2 -25.27 -9.30 -7.22
CA SER A 2 -23.82 -9.48 -7.08
C SER A 2 -23.13 -8.25 -7.66
N PHE A 3 -22.30 -7.58 -6.86
CA PHE A 3 -21.48 -6.45 -7.31
C PHE A 3 -20.04 -6.94 -7.47
N TYR A 4 -19.40 -6.53 -8.56
CA TYR A 4 -17.96 -6.69 -8.72
C TYR A 4 -17.28 -5.56 -7.96
N VAL A 5 -16.35 -5.92 -7.08
CA VAL A 5 -15.47 -4.96 -6.38
C VAL A 5 -14.05 -5.42 -6.66
N ALA A 6 -13.27 -4.56 -7.33
CA ALA A 6 -11.85 -4.84 -7.52
C ALA A 6 -11.09 -4.55 -6.22
N ALA A 7 -10.09 -5.37 -5.93
CA ALA A 7 -9.21 -5.19 -4.78
C ALA A 7 -7.76 -5.06 -5.27
N TYR A 8 -7.05 -4.06 -4.77
CA TYR A 8 -5.68 -3.76 -5.17
C TYR A 8 -4.76 -3.72 -3.95
N ASP A 9 -3.74 -4.57 -3.96
CA ASP A 9 -2.60 -4.42 -3.07
C ASP A 9 -1.79 -3.22 -3.58
N THR A 10 -1.82 -2.15 -2.79
CA THR A 10 -1.23 -0.85 -3.10
C THR A 10 0.10 -0.77 -2.39
N GLU A 11 1.10 -1.31 -3.06
CA GLU A 11 2.48 -1.44 -2.58
C GLU A 11 3.41 -0.49 -3.36
N ALA A 12 4.58 -0.18 -2.79
CA ALA A 12 5.62 0.51 -3.55
C ALA A 12 6.11 -0.41 -4.68
N VAL A 13 6.00 0.04 -5.93
CA VAL A 13 6.40 -0.77 -7.07
C VAL A 13 7.85 -0.52 -7.43
N PHE A 14 8.65 -1.55 -7.12
CA PHE A 14 9.87 -2.07 -7.73
C PHE A 14 10.22 -1.50 -9.11
N ALA A 15 11.52 -1.28 -9.35
CA ALA A 15 12.06 -1.25 -10.72
C ALA A 15 11.67 -2.56 -11.42
N TRP A 16 10.80 -2.46 -12.40
CA TRP A 16 10.10 -3.58 -13.00
C TRP A 16 11.06 -4.50 -13.80
N TRP A 17 11.09 -5.76 -13.36
CA TRP A 17 10.97 -6.99 -14.16
C TRP A 17 12.09 -7.42 -15.12
N GLU A 18 13.33 -7.46 -14.63
CA GLU A 18 14.29 -8.44 -15.14
C GLU A 18 14.17 -9.76 -14.34
N PRO A 19 13.93 -10.93 -14.97
CA PRO A 19 13.95 -12.24 -14.32
C PRO A 19 15.36 -12.67 -13.86
N THR A 20 16.30 -11.73 -13.84
CA THR A 20 17.73 -11.95 -13.62
C THR A 20 18.16 -11.24 -12.36
N ARG A 21 17.68 -11.66 -11.18
CA ARG A 21 18.45 -11.49 -9.95
C ARG A 21 18.00 -12.45 -8.86
N SER A 22 18.96 -13.27 -8.43
CA SER A 22 18.83 -14.34 -7.46
C SER A 22 18.15 -13.90 -6.17
N ASP A 23 16.99 -14.48 -5.89
CA ASP A 23 16.45 -15.08 -4.65
C ASP A 23 17.16 -14.96 -3.27
N ALA A 24 18.11 -14.04 -3.06
CA ALA A 24 18.85 -13.90 -1.79
C ALA A 24 18.70 -12.53 -1.11
N ALA A 25 18.27 -11.47 -1.80
CA ALA A 25 18.30 -10.10 -1.24
C ALA A 25 17.06 -9.71 -0.43
N GLY A 26 15.97 -10.49 -0.47
CA GLY A 26 14.72 -10.20 0.23
C GLY A 26 13.89 -9.07 -0.39
N TYR A 27 12.64 -8.93 0.06
CA TYR A 27 11.65 -7.96 -0.46
C TYR A 27 12.16 -6.51 -0.38
N ASP A 28 12.81 -6.14 0.74
CA ASP A 28 13.29 -4.77 1.00
C ASP A 28 14.37 -4.27 0.03
N ALA A 29 15.14 -5.18 -0.58
CA ALA A 29 16.28 -4.80 -1.43
C ALA A 29 15.87 -4.10 -2.74
N TYR A 30 14.58 -4.08 -3.05
CA TYR A 30 14.08 -3.58 -4.32
C TYR A 30 12.96 -2.55 -4.17
N LEU A 31 12.68 -2.12 -2.94
CA LEU A 31 11.72 -1.05 -2.65
C LEU A 31 12.41 0.31 -2.72
N SER A 32 11.78 1.26 -3.38
CA SER A 32 12.09 2.67 -3.25
C SER A 32 10.80 3.45 -3.03
N TYR A 33 10.80 4.30 -2.01
CA TYR A 33 9.69 5.20 -1.71
C TYR A 33 9.97 6.64 -2.17
N GLU A 34 11.06 6.86 -2.90
CA GLU A 34 11.54 8.17 -3.28
C GLU A 34 11.87 8.22 -4.77
N GLY A 35 11.98 9.45 -5.30
CA GLY A 35 12.38 9.70 -6.69
C GLY A 35 11.37 9.19 -7.71
N GLU A 36 11.88 8.74 -8.87
CA GLU A 36 11.08 8.29 -10.01
C GLU A 36 10.13 7.12 -9.67
N PRO A 37 10.53 6.08 -8.90
CA PRO A 37 9.62 5.01 -8.50
C PRO A 37 8.36 5.49 -7.78
N ARG A 38 8.48 6.50 -6.90
CA ARG A 38 7.33 7.09 -6.20
C ARG A 38 6.38 7.77 -7.16
N GLU A 39 6.89 8.53 -8.11
CA GLU A 39 6.07 9.23 -9.10
C GLU A 39 5.36 8.24 -10.05
N THR A 40 6.05 7.18 -10.46
CA THR A 40 5.48 6.10 -11.27
C THR A 40 4.39 5.36 -10.52
N PHE A 41 4.59 5.08 -9.23
CA PHE A 41 3.55 4.54 -8.36
C PHE A 41 2.31 5.45 -8.28
N LEU A 42 2.50 6.76 -8.00
CA LEU A 42 1.39 7.72 -7.92
C LEU A 42 0.63 7.86 -9.24
N ALA A 43 1.33 7.80 -10.37
CA ALA A 43 0.71 7.78 -11.69
C ALA A 43 -0.14 6.52 -11.91
N GLY A 44 0.34 5.35 -11.49
CA GLY A 44 -0.41 4.09 -11.53
C GLY A 44 -1.66 4.13 -10.65
N ALA A 45 -1.54 4.55 -9.39
CA ALA A 45 -2.66 4.70 -8.47
C ALA A 45 -3.74 5.65 -9.04
N ARG A 46 -3.31 6.78 -9.63
CA ARG A 46 -4.22 7.72 -10.29
C ARG A 46 -4.96 7.09 -11.48
N ALA A 47 -4.26 6.38 -12.35
CA ALA A 47 -4.87 5.74 -13.51
C ALA A 47 -5.93 4.70 -13.11
N VAL A 48 -5.68 3.91 -12.07
CA VAL A 48 -6.66 2.95 -11.54
C VAL A 48 -7.88 3.67 -10.95
N ALA A 49 -7.66 4.70 -10.12
CA ALA A 49 -8.75 5.48 -9.54
C ALA A 49 -9.62 6.12 -10.63
N GLU A 50 -9.02 6.76 -11.64
CA GLU A 50 -9.74 7.38 -12.75
C GLU A 50 -10.60 6.38 -13.54
N ALA A 51 -10.10 5.15 -13.78
CA ALA A 51 -10.86 4.10 -14.46
C ALA A 51 -12.11 3.68 -13.67
N HIS A 52 -11.99 3.57 -12.35
CA HIS A 52 -13.12 3.25 -11.48
C HIS A 52 -14.14 4.39 -11.41
N LEU A 53 -13.69 5.64 -11.28
CA LEU A 53 -14.57 6.81 -11.26
C LEU A 53 -15.33 6.97 -12.60
N GLY A 54 -14.66 6.72 -13.72
CA GLY A 54 -15.27 6.82 -15.05
C GLY A 54 -16.36 5.78 -15.33
N THR A 55 -16.42 4.71 -14.53
CA THR A 55 -17.42 3.62 -14.67
C THR A 55 -18.33 3.49 -13.46
N GLU A 56 -18.17 4.36 -12.45
CA GLU A 56 -18.84 4.28 -11.14
C GLU A 56 -18.66 2.91 -10.46
N THR A 57 -17.55 2.22 -10.73
CA THR A 57 -17.27 0.91 -10.16
C THR A 57 -16.53 1.06 -8.83
N PRO A 58 -16.99 0.45 -7.73
CA PRO A 58 -16.28 0.53 -6.46
C PRO A 58 -14.96 -0.27 -6.47
N ALA A 59 -14.02 0.13 -5.62
CA ALA A 59 -12.75 -0.57 -5.41
C ALA A 59 -12.31 -0.54 -3.95
N THR A 60 -11.55 -1.56 -3.54
CA THR A 60 -10.82 -1.57 -2.27
C THR A 60 -9.33 -1.46 -2.54
N PHE A 61 -8.64 -0.57 -1.84
CA PHE A 61 -7.20 -0.39 -1.89
C PHE A 61 -6.60 -0.82 -0.55
N PHE A 62 -5.80 -1.88 -0.55
CA PHE A 62 -5.02 -2.32 0.60
C PHE A 62 -3.67 -1.59 0.58
N ILE A 63 -3.50 -0.59 1.44
CA ILE A 63 -2.32 0.29 1.41
C ILE A 63 -1.28 -0.19 2.41
N VAL A 64 -0.04 -0.39 1.95
CA VAL A 64 1.13 -0.54 2.82
C VAL A 64 1.36 0.79 3.53
N ALA A 65 1.17 0.82 4.84
CA ALA A 65 1.05 2.07 5.58
C ALA A 65 2.32 2.95 5.53
N LYS A 66 3.51 2.37 5.35
CA LYS A 66 4.75 3.14 5.14
C LYS A 66 4.69 4.07 3.93
N LEU A 67 3.89 3.77 2.89
CA LEU A 67 3.67 4.70 1.77
C LEU A 67 3.14 6.06 2.23
N LEU A 68 2.33 6.08 3.29
CA LEU A 68 1.72 7.30 3.81
C LEU A 68 2.77 8.26 4.39
N ASP A 69 3.90 7.74 4.86
CA ASP A 69 5.03 8.54 5.33
C ASP A 69 5.75 9.27 4.19
N HIS A 70 5.62 8.78 2.95
CA HIS A 70 6.37 9.27 1.79
C HIS A 70 5.52 10.01 0.75
N CYS A 71 4.24 9.66 0.61
CA CYS A 71 3.31 10.25 -0.36
C CYS A 71 1.85 10.27 0.11
N GLY A 72 1.61 10.35 1.43
CA GLY A 72 0.27 10.30 2.01
C GLY A 72 -0.67 11.42 1.53
N SER A 73 -0.17 12.64 1.33
CA SER A 73 -0.97 13.75 0.80
C SER A 73 -1.46 13.49 -0.62
N GLU A 74 -0.59 12.97 -1.47
CA GLU A 74 -0.85 12.67 -2.87
C GLU A 74 -1.79 11.47 -3.00
N LEU A 75 -1.58 10.42 -2.20
CA LEU A 75 -2.49 9.28 -2.13
C LEU A 75 -3.88 9.69 -1.67
N ARG A 76 -3.99 10.56 -0.65
CA ARG A 76 -5.28 11.10 -0.22
C ARG A 76 -5.97 11.87 -1.35
N ALA A 77 -5.23 12.71 -2.08
CA ALA A 77 -5.78 13.45 -3.20
C ALA A 77 -6.31 12.56 -4.35
N ILE A 78 -5.80 11.33 -4.48
CA ILE A 78 -6.23 10.35 -5.49
C ILE A 78 -7.38 9.47 -4.97
N LEU A 79 -7.31 9.02 -3.72
CA LEU A 79 -8.09 7.89 -3.21
C LEU A 79 -9.18 8.28 -2.19
N ASP A 80 -9.22 9.54 -1.73
CA ASP A 80 -10.27 10.02 -0.81
C ASP A 80 -11.59 10.27 -1.56
N HIS A 81 -12.28 9.18 -1.90
CA HIS A 81 -13.54 9.20 -2.63
C HIS A 81 -14.52 8.13 -2.09
N PRO A 82 -15.84 8.40 -2.00
CA PRO A 82 -16.81 7.44 -1.46
C PRO A 82 -16.92 6.09 -2.18
N SER A 83 -16.48 6.01 -3.43
CA SER A 83 -16.44 4.75 -4.21
C SER A 83 -15.27 3.84 -3.82
N PHE A 84 -14.35 4.34 -3.00
CA PHE A 84 -13.14 3.64 -2.62
C PHE A 84 -13.16 3.29 -1.14
N ASP A 85 -12.85 2.02 -0.86
CA ASP A 85 -12.60 1.53 0.49
C ASP A 85 -11.09 1.42 0.70
N LEU A 86 -10.57 2.08 1.73
CA LEU A 86 -9.14 2.11 2.03
C LEU A 86 -8.84 1.22 3.23
N GLN A 87 -8.10 0.15 2.99
CA GLN A 87 -7.78 -0.88 3.98
C GLN A 87 -6.27 -0.92 4.23
N CYS A 88 -5.86 -1.55 5.33
CA CYS A 88 -4.46 -1.67 5.67
C CYS A 88 -3.84 -2.94 5.09
N HIS A 89 -2.62 -2.83 4.57
CA HIS A 89 -1.81 -3.94 4.09
C HIS A 89 -0.51 -4.10 4.88
N SER A 90 -0.61 -4.03 6.22
CA SER A 90 0.53 -3.93 7.17
C SER A 90 1.36 -2.64 6.99
N TYR A 91 2.43 -2.49 7.78
CA TYR A 91 3.26 -1.29 7.72
C TYR A 91 4.35 -1.40 6.65
N THR A 92 5.07 -2.51 6.59
CA THR A 92 6.18 -2.75 5.63
C THR A 92 5.95 -3.90 4.65
N HIS A 93 4.81 -4.60 4.73
CA HIS A 93 4.48 -5.77 3.93
C HIS A 93 5.40 -7.01 4.11
N PRO A 94 5.65 -7.47 5.35
CA PRO A 94 6.43 -8.69 5.55
C PRO A 94 5.59 -9.96 5.40
N ASP A 95 6.27 -11.10 5.24
CA ASP A 95 5.65 -12.42 5.40
C ASP A 95 5.24 -12.65 6.86
N LEU A 96 3.94 -12.47 7.14
CA LEU A 96 3.37 -12.60 8.48
C LEU A 96 3.51 -14.02 9.06
N ILE A 97 3.53 -15.06 8.22
CA ILE A 97 3.74 -16.44 8.70
C ILE A 97 5.19 -16.59 9.14
N GLY A 98 6.13 -16.10 8.32
CA GLY A 98 7.56 -16.11 8.59
C GLY A 98 7.93 -15.40 9.90
N ILE A 99 7.23 -14.31 10.24
CA ILE A 99 7.46 -13.55 11.49
C ILE A 99 6.52 -13.91 12.64
N SER A 100 5.63 -14.89 12.47
CA SER A 100 4.54 -15.18 13.42
C SER A 100 5.01 -15.53 14.85
N ALA A 101 6.22 -16.09 14.99
CA ALA A 101 6.83 -16.40 16.29
C ALA A 101 7.47 -15.17 16.95
N ASP A 102 7.70 -14.09 16.21
CA ASP A 102 8.25 -12.83 16.70
C ASP A 102 7.12 -11.84 16.98
N GLU A 103 6.56 -11.95 18.19
CA GLU A 103 5.46 -11.09 18.64
C GLU A 103 5.80 -9.59 18.56
N LYS A 104 7.06 -9.21 18.73
CA LYS A 104 7.47 -7.81 18.67
C LYS A 104 7.33 -7.27 17.25
N ASN A 105 7.81 -8.02 16.25
CA ASN A 105 7.70 -7.62 14.86
C ASN A 105 6.25 -7.67 14.38
N LEU A 106 5.49 -8.70 14.76
CA LEU A 106 4.07 -8.78 14.41
C LEU A 106 3.26 -7.59 14.97
N ARG A 107 3.52 -7.19 16.23
CA ARG A 107 2.89 -6.01 16.85
C ARG A 107 3.32 -4.71 16.17
N TYR A 108 4.59 -4.58 15.78
CA TYR A 108 5.08 -3.41 15.05
C TYR A 108 4.30 -3.22 13.75
N GLU A 109 4.18 -4.28 12.96
CA GLU A 109 3.45 -4.25 11.68
C GLU A 109 1.98 -3.89 11.85
N TYR A 110 1.32 -4.40 12.89
CA TYR A 110 -0.09 -4.13 13.15
C TYR A 110 -0.34 -2.72 13.72
N LEU A 111 0.46 -2.27 14.70
CA LEU A 111 0.22 -1.00 15.39
C LEU A 111 0.64 0.20 14.55
N CYS A 112 1.75 0.12 13.82
CA CYS A 112 2.22 1.20 12.95
C CYS A 112 1.27 1.38 11.76
N ALA A 113 0.81 0.27 11.19
CA ALA A 113 -0.27 0.24 10.21
C ALA A 113 -1.50 1.05 10.64
N HIS A 114 -2.00 0.76 11.84
CA HIS A 114 -3.20 1.41 12.37
C HIS A 114 -2.98 2.92 12.60
N ARG A 115 -1.80 3.31 13.11
CA ARG A 115 -1.47 4.73 13.33
C ARG A 115 -1.41 5.52 12.03
N ALA A 116 -0.86 4.94 10.96
CA ALA A 116 -0.76 5.62 9.67
C ALA A 116 -2.14 5.93 9.06
N GLN A 117 -3.18 5.16 9.41
CA GLN A 117 -4.55 5.39 8.97
C GLN A 117 -5.32 6.40 9.83
N ALA A 118 -4.88 6.65 11.06
CA ALA A 118 -5.56 7.50 12.03
C ALA A 118 -4.75 8.78 12.32
N PRO A 119 -4.97 9.90 11.59
CA PRO A 119 -4.21 11.13 11.81
C PRO A 119 -4.43 11.80 13.19
N ASN A 120 -5.32 11.27 14.04
CA ASN A 120 -5.77 11.92 15.28
C ASN A 120 -5.56 11.11 16.58
N HIS A 121 -4.83 10.00 16.58
CA HIS A 121 -4.51 9.29 17.84
C HIS A 121 -3.07 9.53 18.28
N PRO A 122 -2.83 10.06 19.50
CA PRO A 122 -1.48 10.24 20.01
C PRO A 122 -0.81 8.87 20.20
N PRO A 123 0.52 8.78 20.03
CA PRO A 123 1.23 7.56 20.34
C PRO A 123 1.11 7.28 21.84
N LEU A 124 0.77 6.05 22.19
CA LEU A 124 1.04 5.49 23.52
C LEU A 124 2.52 5.66 23.88
#